data_AF-A0A662VQN0-F1
#
_entry.id   AF-A0A662VQN0-F1
#
_cell.length_a   1.000
_cell.length_b   1.000
_cell.length_c   1.000
_cell.angle_alpha   90.00
_cell.angle_beta   90.00
_cell.angle_gamma   90.00
#
_symmetry.space_group_name_H-M   'P 1'
#
loop_
_entity.id
_entity.type
_entity.pdbx_description
1 polymer ?
#
loop_
_entity_poly.entity_id
_entity_poly.type
_entity_poly.pdbx_seq_one_letter_code
_entity_poly.pdbx_strand_id
1 'polypeptide(L)'
;MIEFNILNEITFRTIEMWIGMNRELIKSQKNMTKSFFRAFMPRDAFETFWKPTELIIDSQIDLMENAERFIASLRWSFKPVESKKIEITEGEADKELKEEVRKEQRKGK
;
A
#
# COMPACT_ATOMS: atom_id res chain seq x y z
N MET A 1 -7.04 -18.20 -18.58
CA MET A 1 -7.30 -16.98 -17.78
C MET A 1 -7.46 -17.27 -16.28
N ILE A 2 -8.17 -18.32 -15.86
CA ILE A 2 -8.36 -18.66 -14.43
C ILE A 2 -7.03 -18.98 -13.73
N GLU A 3 -6.15 -19.78 -14.34
CA GLU A 3 -4.85 -20.16 -13.76
C GLU A 3 -3.90 -18.97 -13.56
N PHE A 4 -3.90 -18.00 -14.48
CA PHE A 4 -3.10 -16.77 -14.36
C PHE A 4 -3.54 -15.91 -13.15
N ASN A 5 -4.85 -15.85 -12.87
CA ASN A 5 -5.38 -15.13 -11.72
C ASN A 5 -5.06 -15.83 -10.39
N ILE A 6 -5.07 -17.16 -10.37
CA ILE A 6 -4.69 -17.94 -9.17
C ILE A 6 -3.20 -17.74 -8.86
N LEU A 7 -2.34 -17.81 -9.88
CA LEU A 7 -0.90 -17.60 -9.69
C LEU A 7 -0.59 -16.20 -9.16
N ASN A 8 -1.19 -15.16 -9.75
CA ASN A 8 -1.03 -13.78 -9.27
C ASN A 8 -1.51 -13.61 -7.83
N GLU A 9 -2.65 -14.17 -7.46
CA GLU A 9 -3.18 -14.10 -6.09
C GLU A 9 -2.24 -14.79 -5.09
N ILE A 10 -1.68 -15.95 -5.44
CA ILE A 10 -0.67 -16.63 -4.60
C ILE A 10 0.56 -15.74 -4.46
N THR A 11 1.10 -15.21 -5.57
CA THR A 11 2.28 -14.34 -5.55
C THR A 11 2.06 -13.11 -4.67
N PHE A 12 0.93 -12.40 -4.83
CA PHE A 12 0.63 -11.24 -4.01
C PHE A 12 0.52 -11.58 -2.53
N ARG A 13 -0.16 -12.68 -2.17
CA ARG A 13 -0.25 -13.11 -0.76
C ARG A 13 1.11 -13.47 -0.18
N THR A 14 1.97 -14.12 -0.96
CA THR A 14 3.34 -14.45 -0.51
C THR A 14 4.14 -13.17 -0.24
N ILE A 15 4.04 -12.17 -1.12
CA ILE A 15 4.72 -10.88 -0.93
C ILE A 15 4.16 -10.14 0.28
N GLU A 16 2.83 -10.02 0.40
CA GLU A 16 2.16 -9.39 1.55
C GLU A 16 2.58 -10.04 2.87
N MET A 17 2.60 -11.38 2.92
CA MET A 17 3.04 -12.14 4.10
C MET A 17 4.51 -11.86 4.42
N TRP A 18 5.39 -11.86 3.42
CA TRP A 18 6.81 -11.61 3.62
C TRP A 18 7.06 -10.19 4.14
N ILE A 19 6.39 -9.17 3.60
CA ILE A 19 6.50 -7.79 4.09
C ILE A 19 6.00 -7.71 5.54
N GLY A 20 4.84 -8.32 5.84
CA GLY A 20 4.28 -8.34 7.19
C GLY A 20 5.21 -9.01 8.20
N MET A 21 5.82 -10.14 7.85
CA MET A 21 6.81 -10.82 8.69
C MET A 21 8.04 -9.94 8.94
N ASN A 22 8.55 -9.24 7.93
CA ASN A 22 9.69 -8.34 8.09
C ASN A 22 9.35 -7.13 8.98
N ARG A 23 8.15 -6.55 8.86
CA ARG A 23 7.70 -5.48 9.76
C ARG A 23 7.74 -5.92 11.22
N GLU A 24 7.18 -7.09 11.52
CA GLU A 24 7.16 -7.60 12.90
C GLU A 24 8.56 -7.96 13.40
N LEU A 25 9.43 -8.47 12.53
CA LEU A 25 10.85 -8.69 12.85
C LEU A 25 11.56 -7.37 13.23
N ILE A 26 11.35 -6.30 12.46
CA ILE A 26 11.96 -4.99 12.72
C ILE A 26 11.41 -4.39 14.03
N LYS A 27 10.09 -4.51 14.30
CA LYS A 27 9.51 -4.12 15.60
C LYS A 27 10.13 -4.89 16.77
N SER A 28 10.37 -6.19 16.60
CA SER A 28 11.06 -7.00 17.59
C SER A 28 12.51 -6.55 17.82
N GLN A 29 13.24 -6.27 16.73
CA GLN A 29 14.59 -5.71 16.78
C GLN A 29 14.62 -4.36 17.52
N LYS A 30 13.62 -3.49 17.32
CA LYS A 30 13.48 -2.23 18.06
C LYS A 30 13.49 -2.47 19.57
N ASN A 31 12.63 -3.37 20.05
CA ASN A 31 12.48 -3.66 21.47
C ASN A 31 13.74 -4.34 22.05
N MET A 32 14.33 -5.26 21.29
CA MET A 32 15.56 -5.96 21.68
C MET A 32 16.73 -4.97 21.79
N THR A 33 16.95 -4.13 20.78
CA THR A 33 18.01 -3.12 20.76
C THR A 33 17.82 -2.10 21.88
N LYS A 34 16.58 -1.64 22.14
CA LYS A 34 16.29 -0.75 23.27
C LYS A 34 16.69 -1.37 24.60
N SER A 35 16.32 -2.63 24.79
CA SER A 35 16.61 -3.38 26.01
C SER A 35 18.12 -3.61 26.17
N PHE A 36 18.81 -3.96 25.08
CA PHE A 36 20.25 -4.10 25.05
C PHE A 36 20.96 -2.79 25.43
N PHE A 37 20.61 -1.66 24.81
CA PHE A 37 21.22 -0.38 25.17
C PHE A 37 20.93 0.00 26.63
N ARG A 38 19.71 -0.21 27.14
CA ARG A 38 19.39 0.04 28.55
C ARG A 38 20.18 -0.82 29.53
N ALA A 39 20.48 -2.06 29.16
CA ALA A 39 21.19 -3.00 30.04
C ALA A 39 22.70 -2.75 30.09
N PHE A 40 23.28 -2.32 28.96
CA PHE A 40 24.73 -2.26 28.80
C PHE A 40 25.31 -0.84 28.72
N MET A 41 24.48 0.20 28.61
CA MET A 41 24.94 1.59 28.52
C MET A 41 24.56 2.41 29.76
N PRO A 42 25.45 3.30 30.23
CA PRO A 42 25.06 4.38 31.14
C PRO A 42 23.95 5.23 30.53
N ARG A 43 23.11 5.83 31.38
CA ARG A 43 21.90 6.57 30.96
C ARG A 43 22.19 7.66 29.91
N ASP A 44 23.27 8.41 30.07
CA ASP A 44 23.59 9.53 29.18
C ASP A 44 24.02 9.05 27.78
N ALA A 45 24.74 7.93 27.73
CA ALA A 45 25.10 7.27 26.48
C ALA A 45 23.85 6.65 25.82
N PHE A 46 22.97 6.01 26.61
CA PHE A 46 21.70 5.48 26.11
C PHE A 46 20.90 6.57 25.39
N GLU A 47 20.64 7.72 26.01
CA GLU A 47 19.84 8.78 25.38
C GLU A 47 20.49 9.32 24.10
N THR A 48 21.82 9.40 24.07
CA THR A 48 22.60 9.88 22.91
C THR A 48 22.51 8.94 21.72
N PHE A 49 22.65 7.63 21.93
CA PHE A 49 22.69 6.63 20.85
C PHE A 49 21.30 6.08 20.50
N TRP A 50 20.42 5.93 21.49
CA TRP A 50 19.10 5.33 21.28
C TRP A 50 18.23 6.17 20.35
N LYS A 51 18.19 7.50 20.53
CA LYS A 51 17.28 8.34 19.75
C LYS A 51 17.55 8.30 18.24
N PRO A 52 18.80 8.43 17.75
CA PRO A 52 19.10 8.22 16.34
C PRO A 52 18.79 6.79 15.85
N THR A 53 19.11 5.77 16.65
CA THR A 53 18.82 4.37 16.29
C THR A 53 17.31 4.10 16.21
N GLU A 54 16.52 4.63 17.14
CA GLU A 54 15.07 4.53 17.18
C GLU A 54 14.45 5.13 15.91
N LEU A 55 14.91 6.32 15.49
CA LEU A 55 14.45 6.96 14.26
C LEU A 55 14.75 6.14 13.00
N ILE A 56 15.92 5.52 12.91
CA ILE A 56 16.28 4.66 11.76
C ILE A 56 15.37 3.43 11.72
N ILE A 57 15.16 2.78 12.86
CA ILE A 57 14.31 1.59 12.94
C ILE A 57 12.85 1.95 12.63
N ASP A 58 12.36 3.09 13.14
CA ASP A 58 11.01 3.58 12.85
C ASP A 58 10.83 3.91 11.36
N SER A 59 11.82 4.52 10.72
CA SER A 59 11.79 4.73 9.27
C SER A 59 11.73 3.43 8.47
N GLN A 60 12.37 2.35 8.95
CA GLN A 60 12.27 1.04 8.31
C GLN A 60 10.87 0.43 8.49
N ILE A 61 10.24 0.61 9.65
CA ILE A 61 8.87 0.17 9.90
C ILE A 61 7.91 0.91 8.96
N ASP A 62 8.02 2.24 8.87
CA ASP A 62 7.19 3.07 7.99
C ASP A 62 7.35 2.65 6.52
N LEU A 63 8.58 2.33 6.09
CA LEU A 63 8.85 1.83 4.75
C LEU A 63 8.11 0.50 4.48
N MET A 64 8.11 -0.43 5.45
CA MET A 64 7.39 -1.70 5.32
C MET A 64 5.87 -1.49 5.26
N GLU A 65 5.32 -0.60 6.07
CA GLU A 65 3.88 -0.28 6.03
C GLU A 65 3.47 0.36 4.69
N ASN A 66 4.31 1.25 4.15
CA ASN A 66 4.09 1.82 2.83
C ASN A 66 4.20 0.76 1.72
N ALA A 67 5.13 -0.18 1.83
CA ALA A 67 5.26 -1.30 0.90
C ALA A 67 4.02 -2.21 0.93
N GLU A 68 3.47 -2.52 2.11
CA GLU A 68 2.22 -3.29 2.21
C GLU A 68 1.06 -2.59 1.49
N ARG A 69 0.88 -1.27 1.73
CA ARG A 69 -0.17 -0.48 1.07
C ARG A 69 0.00 -0.46 -0.44
N PHE A 70 1.23 -0.34 -0.91
CA PHE A 70 1.57 -0.35 -2.34
C PHE A 70 1.24 -1.71 -2.97
N ILE A 71 1.67 -2.81 -2.37
CA ILE A 71 1.40 -4.17 -2.88
C ILE A 71 -0.10 -4.47 -2.86
N ALA A 72 -0.82 -4.10 -1.80
CA ALA A 72 -2.27 -4.27 -1.74
C ALA A 72 -3.00 -3.48 -2.86
N SER A 73 -2.52 -2.27 -3.16
CA SER A 73 -3.06 -1.44 -4.24
C SER A 73 -2.77 -2.06 -5.62
N LEU A 74 -1.55 -2.57 -5.83
CA LEU A 74 -1.21 -3.31 -7.06
C LEU A 74 -2.07 -4.56 -7.20
N ARG A 75 -2.24 -5.38 -6.15
CA ARG A 75 -3.11 -6.56 -6.20
C ARG A 75 -4.54 -6.19 -6.63
N TRP A 76 -5.06 -5.07 -6.15
CA TRP A 76 -6.37 -4.57 -6.56
C TRP A 76 -6.44 -4.25 -8.06
N SER A 77 -5.36 -3.75 -8.67
CA SER A 77 -5.35 -3.48 -10.11
C SER A 77 -5.48 -4.75 -10.96
N PHE A 78 -5.01 -5.90 -10.47
CA PHE A 78 -5.11 -7.20 -11.17
C PHE A 78 -6.43 -7.95 -10.95
N LYS A 79 -7.34 -7.46 -10.10
CA LYS A 79 -8.68 -8.06 -9.97
C LYS A 79 -9.48 -7.89 -11.27
N PRO A 80 -10.21 -8.94 -11.72
CA PRO A 80 -10.99 -8.87 -12.96
C PRO A 80 -12.00 -7.73 -12.93
N VAL A 81 -12.20 -7.06 -14.06
CA VAL A 81 -13.05 -5.86 -14.18
C VAL A 81 -14.50 -6.13 -13.75
N GLU A 82 -15.03 -7.33 -13.95
CA GLU A 82 -16.36 -7.74 -13.47
C GLU A 82 -16.52 -7.73 -11.94
N SER A 83 -15.41 -7.85 -11.20
CA SER A 83 -15.38 -7.73 -9.73
C SER A 83 -15.12 -6.31 -9.24
N LYS A 84 -14.62 -5.44 -10.12
CA LYS A 84 -14.62 -3.99 -9.90
C LYS A 84 -16.01 -3.54 -10.35
N LYS A 85 -16.99 -3.60 -9.44
CA LYS A 85 -18.19 -2.74 -9.58
C LYS A 85 -17.66 -1.31 -9.56
N ILE A 86 -17.29 -0.85 -10.74
CA ILE A 86 -17.12 0.55 -11.01
C ILE A 86 -18.55 1.05 -10.97
N GLU A 87 -18.95 1.67 -9.86
CA GLU A 87 -20.01 2.67 -9.87
C GLU A 87 -19.51 3.85 -10.72
N ILE A 88 -19.27 3.62 -12.02
CA ILE A 88 -19.38 4.69 -13.00
C ILE A 88 -20.87 4.93 -12.98
N THR A 89 -21.23 6.05 -12.38
CA THR A 89 -22.50 6.70 -12.59
C THR A 89 -22.65 6.90 -14.10
N GLU A 90 -23.21 5.92 -14.81
CA GLU A 90 -23.57 5.99 -16.24
C GLU A 90 -24.56 7.14 -16.53
N GLY A 91 -25.00 7.87 -15.51
CA GLY A 91 -26.00 8.93 -15.60
C GLY A 91 -25.50 10.29 -16.10
N GLU A 92 -24.20 10.61 -16.06
CA GLU A 92 -23.69 11.95 -16.40
C GLU A 92 -22.94 11.99 -17.74
N ALA A 93 -22.01 11.07 -17.98
CA ALA A 93 -21.24 11.06 -19.23
C ALA A 93 -22.11 10.83 -20.48
N ASP A 94 -23.16 9.99 -20.38
CA ASP A 94 -24.06 9.72 -21.51
C ASP A 94 -25.05 10.88 -21.75
N LYS A 95 -25.29 11.74 -20.75
CA LYS A 95 -26.09 12.97 -20.91
C LYS A 95 -25.28 14.09 -21.57
N GLU A 96 -24.02 14.29 -21.17
CA GLU A 96 -23.14 15.28 -21.81
C GLU A 96 -22.92 14.95 -23.29
N LEU A 97 -22.64 13.67 -23.61
CA LEU A 97 -22.43 13.24 -24.98
C LEU A 97 -23.69 13.44 -25.86
N LYS A 98 -24.88 13.16 -25.32
CA LYS A 98 -26.16 13.37 -26.03
C LYS A 98 -26.51 14.84 -26.19
N GLU A 99 -26.15 15.72 -25.25
CA GLU A 99 -26.36 17.16 -25.40
C GLU A 99 -25.43 17.79 -26.43
N GLU A 100 -24.17 17.36 -26.50
CA GLU A 100 -23.23 17.84 -27.51
C GLU A 100 -23.67 17.47 -28.93
N VAL A 101 -24.04 16.21 -29.16
CA VAL A 101 -24.58 15.75 -30.46
C VAL A 101 -25.83 16.54 -30.86
N ARG A 102 -26.69 16.89 -29.90
CA ARG A 102 -27.92 17.67 -30.16
C ARG A 102 -27.64 19.15 -30.47
N LYS A 103 -26.55 19.71 -29.96
CA LYS A 103 -26.11 21.10 -30.26
C LYS A 103 -25.50 21.18 -31.66
N GLU A 104 -24.76 20.18 -32.10
CA GLU A 104 -24.19 20.15 -33.46
C GLU A 104 -25.26 20.02 -34.54
N GLN A 105 -26.27 19.17 -34.35
CA GLN A 105 -27.37 19.02 -35.31
C GLN A 105 -28.25 20.28 -35.48
N ARG A 106 -28.23 21.20 -34.51
CA ARG A 106 -28.96 22.48 -34.57
C ARG A 106 -28.19 23.61 -35.25
N LYS A 107 -26.87 23.47 -35.42
CA LYS A 107 -26.03 24.47 -36.10
C LYS A 107 -25.89 24.24 -37.61
N GLY A 108 -26.37 23.09 -38.12
CA GLY A 108 -26.34 22.72 -39.53
C GLY A 108 -27.64 22.93 -40.31
N LYS A 109 -28.58 23.73 -39.79
CA LYS A 109 -29.81 24.18 -40.47
C LYS A 109 -29.78 25.70 -40.61
#